data_AF-A0AAJ5LL97-F1
#
_entry.id   AF-A0AAJ5LL97-F1
#
_cell.length_a   1.000
_cell.length_b   1.000
_cell.length_c   1.000
_cell.angle_alpha   90.00
_cell.angle_beta   90.00
_cell.angle_gamma   90.00
#
_symmetry.space_group_name_H-M   'P 1'
#
loop_
_entity.id
_entity.type
_entity.pdbx_description
1 polymer ?
#
loop_
_entity_poly.entity_id
_entity_poly.type
_entity_poly.pdbx_seq_one_letter_code
_entity_poly.pdbx_strand_id
1 'polypeptide(L)'
;MLDAVNVSHGAVALGIGMLVGLERERKKGRNEDHAAAGLRTFAITALLGYVSMLLAGPVLVGVASLSLVLMLCMHYRKHADKDPEVTSEIALLLVLTLGALSLDEPELATAVGVVLTVLLALRRELHHFVLQQLSEEELRDGLMLLTVALVVLPLTPDRFMGPYGALNPRTICTLVVLLMTVGALGHIAMRLVGPRYGLPLSAIASGFASGTATIALLAHEARRQVTAVRPLAAAAVLSNLASIAQFALVLGIVDRYDAIPPAGQPQVSAQVP
;
A
#
# COMPACT_ATOMS: atom_id res chain seq x y z
N MET A 1 32.25 -20.61 -16.21
CA MET A 1 30.86 -20.54 -15.70
C MET A 1 30.74 -19.49 -14.59
N LEU A 2 31.60 -19.51 -13.57
CA LEU A 2 31.64 -18.51 -12.49
C LEU A 2 31.81 -17.05 -12.99
N ASP A 3 32.67 -16.82 -14.00
CA ASP A 3 32.88 -15.45 -14.52
C ASP A 3 31.65 -14.89 -15.26
N ALA A 4 30.92 -15.73 -15.99
CA ALA A 4 29.71 -15.32 -16.70
C ALA A 4 28.55 -15.00 -15.74
N VAL A 5 28.45 -15.77 -14.64
CA VAL A 5 27.46 -15.54 -13.57
C VAL A 5 27.79 -14.26 -12.80
N ASN A 6 29.07 -13.99 -12.52
CA ASN A 6 29.46 -12.73 -11.89
C ASN A 6 29.17 -11.53 -12.80
N VAL A 7 29.42 -11.64 -14.11
CA VAL A 7 29.10 -10.56 -15.07
C VAL A 7 27.59 -10.30 -15.13
N SER A 8 26.74 -11.33 -15.12
CA SER A 8 25.29 -11.13 -15.11
C SER A 8 24.80 -10.49 -13.81
N HIS A 9 25.34 -10.89 -12.65
CA HIS A 9 24.97 -10.33 -11.35
C HIS A 9 25.44 -8.86 -11.22
N GLY A 10 26.63 -8.54 -11.75
CA GLY A 10 27.10 -7.16 -11.86
C GLY A 10 26.23 -6.30 -12.78
N ALA A 11 25.72 -6.87 -13.87
CA ALA A 11 24.78 -6.19 -14.77
C ALA A 11 23.44 -5.90 -14.07
N VAL A 12 22.95 -6.80 -13.21
CA VAL A 12 21.76 -6.58 -12.38
C VAL A 12 21.99 -5.41 -11.42
N ALA A 13 23.11 -5.39 -10.68
CA ALA A 13 23.44 -4.30 -9.77
C ALA A 13 23.48 -2.94 -10.51
N LEU A 14 24.14 -2.89 -11.67
CA LEU A 14 24.20 -1.71 -12.51
C LEU A 14 22.81 -1.30 -13.01
N GLY A 15 21.99 -2.26 -13.44
CA GLY A 15 20.61 -2.06 -13.87
C GLY A 15 19.75 -1.43 -12.79
N ILE A 16 19.82 -1.94 -11.55
CA ILE A 16 19.11 -1.37 -10.38
C ILE A 16 19.56 0.07 -10.14
N GLY A 17 20.88 0.32 -10.12
CA GLY A 17 21.44 1.65 -9.91
C GLY A 17 21.03 2.65 -11.00
N MET A 18 21.00 2.23 -12.26
CA MET A 18 20.53 3.08 -13.37
C MET A 18 19.03 3.34 -13.29
N LEU A 19 18.23 2.32 -12.98
CA LEU A 19 16.77 2.42 -12.94
C LEU A 19 16.32 3.40 -11.84
N VAL A 20 16.89 3.28 -10.63
CA VAL A 20 16.67 4.25 -9.54
C VAL A 20 17.24 5.62 -9.90
N GLY A 21 18.44 5.65 -10.49
CA GLY A 21 19.12 6.87 -10.89
C GLY A 21 18.38 7.69 -11.95
N LEU A 22 17.65 7.04 -12.87
CA LEU A 22 16.83 7.70 -13.89
C LEU A 22 15.63 8.43 -13.28
N GLU A 23 14.94 7.83 -12.30
CA GLU A 23 13.87 8.49 -11.56
C GLU A 23 14.39 9.75 -10.87
N ARG A 24 15.56 9.63 -10.23
CA ARG A 24 16.20 10.71 -9.50
C ARG A 24 16.69 11.83 -10.39
N GLU A 25 17.29 11.52 -11.54
CA GLU A 25 17.71 12.52 -12.52
C GLU A 25 16.51 13.28 -13.12
N ARG A 26 15.41 12.58 -13.43
CA ARG A 26 14.16 13.22 -13.92
C ARG A 26 13.59 14.21 -12.92
N LYS A 27 13.70 13.91 -11.63
CA LYS A 27 13.27 14.82 -10.56
C LYS A 27 14.16 16.06 -10.48
N LYS A 28 15.48 15.87 -10.54
CA LYS A 28 16.47 16.96 -10.55
C LYS A 28 16.28 17.92 -11.73
N GLY A 29 15.87 17.40 -12.90
CA GLY A 29 15.63 18.22 -14.09
C GLY A 29 14.31 19.01 -14.09
N ARG A 30 13.38 18.72 -13.17
CA ARG A 30 12.03 19.33 -13.13
C ARG A 30 11.87 20.41 -12.05
N ASN A 31 12.70 20.37 -11.00
CA ASN A 31 12.79 21.40 -9.98
C ASN A 31 14.29 21.67 -9.80
N GLU A 32 14.74 22.93 -9.87
CA GLU A 32 16.16 23.33 -9.78
C GLU A 32 16.86 23.03 -8.42
N ASP A 33 16.36 22.10 -7.61
CA ASP A 33 16.79 21.91 -6.22
C ASP A 33 17.18 20.45 -5.85
N HIS A 34 18.46 20.32 -5.50
CA HIS A 34 19.11 19.51 -4.44
C HIS A 34 18.79 18.01 -4.31
N ALA A 35 18.53 17.29 -5.40
CA ALA A 35 18.69 15.84 -5.37
C ALA A 35 20.19 15.49 -5.14
N ALA A 36 20.50 14.84 -4.01
CA ALA A 36 21.87 14.52 -3.57
C ALA A 36 22.68 13.66 -4.56
N ALA A 37 22.01 12.96 -5.47
CA ALA A 37 22.62 11.98 -6.36
C ALA A 37 21.83 11.86 -7.67
N GLY A 38 22.55 11.82 -8.79
CA GLY A 38 21.99 11.61 -10.14
C GLY A 38 22.20 10.19 -10.65
N LEU A 39 21.90 9.96 -11.93
CA LEU A 39 22.03 8.64 -12.58
C LEU A 39 23.38 7.98 -12.31
N ARG A 40 24.46 8.73 -12.52
CA ARG A 40 25.84 8.23 -12.38
C ARG A 40 26.14 7.84 -10.93
N THR A 41 25.68 8.64 -9.97
CA THR A 41 25.93 8.39 -8.55
C THR A 41 25.26 7.10 -8.09
N PHE A 42 24.00 6.87 -8.48
CA PHE A 42 23.30 5.63 -8.14
C PHE A 42 23.91 4.40 -8.82
N ALA A 43 24.28 4.49 -10.11
CA ALA A 43 24.94 3.40 -10.83
C ALA A 43 26.29 3.02 -10.19
N ILE A 44 27.13 4.02 -9.88
CA ILE A 44 28.42 3.81 -9.22
C ILE A 44 28.23 3.23 -7.82
N THR A 45 27.23 3.70 -7.07
CA THR A 45 26.96 3.21 -5.71
C THR A 45 26.50 1.74 -5.71
N ALA A 46 25.64 1.35 -6.66
CA ALA A 46 25.22 -0.05 -6.80
C ALA A 46 26.40 -0.96 -7.14
N LEU A 47 27.25 -0.54 -8.08
CA LEU A 47 28.48 -1.25 -8.43
C LEU A 47 29.45 -1.35 -7.26
N LEU A 48 29.57 -0.27 -6.47
CA LEU A 48 30.42 -0.26 -5.29
C LEU A 48 29.94 -1.28 -4.24
N GLY A 49 28.63 -1.40 -4.03
CA GLY A 49 28.05 -2.45 -3.20
C GLY A 49 28.36 -3.86 -3.71
N TYR A 50 28.14 -4.11 -5.00
CA TYR A 50 28.43 -5.40 -5.65
C TYR A 50 29.90 -5.79 -5.53
N VAL A 51 30.82 -4.88 -5.88
CA VAL A 51 32.27 -5.12 -5.81
C VAL A 51 32.75 -5.28 -4.37
N SER A 52 32.18 -4.54 -3.42
CA SER A 52 32.52 -4.67 -2.00
C SER A 52 32.17 -6.06 -1.48
N MET A 53 30.98 -6.55 -1.83
CA MET A 53 30.53 -7.90 -1.48
C MET A 53 31.42 -8.97 -2.12
N LEU A 54 31.81 -8.79 -3.39
CA LEU A 54 32.65 -9.72 -4.12
C LEU A 54 34.08 -9.83 -3.56
N LEU A 55 34.67 -8.70 -3.14
CA LEU A 55 36.08 -8.65 -2.71
C LEU A 55 36.30 -9.13 -1.27
N ALA A 56 35.44 -8.71 -0.35
CA ALA A 56 35.65 -8.91 1.08
C ALA A 56 34.35 -9.13 1.87
N GLY A 57 33.25 -9.41 1.17
CA GLY A 57 31.98 -9.79 1.77
C GLY A 57 31.32 -8.69 2.61
N PRO A 58 30.47 -9.08 3.59
CA PRO A 58 29.63 -8.15 4.34
C PRO A 58 30.39 -7.06 5.11
N VAL A 59 31.63 -7.34 5.53
CA VAL A 59 32.44 -6.39 6.31
C VAL A 59 32.76 -5.15 5.47
N LEU A 60 33.20 -5.34 4.22
CA LEU A 60 33.53 -4.23 3.34
C LEU A 60 32.29 -3.45 2.91
N VAL A 61 31.15 -4.13 2.72
CA VAL A 61 29.85 -3.47 2.50
C VAL A 61 29.48 -2.61 3.71
N GLY A 62 29.70 -3.09 4.93
CA GLY A 62 29.52 -2.32 6.17
C GLY A 62 30.39 -1.06 6.18
N VAL A 63 31.68 -1.18 5.88
CA VAL A 63 32.61 -0.03 5.80
C VAL A 63 32.20 0.95 4.71
N ALA A 64 31.81 0.47 3.53
CA ALA A 64 31.33 1.29 2.43
C ALA A 64 30.05 2.05 2.81
N SER A 65 29.10 1.38 3.48
CA SER A 65 27.87 2.00 3.96
C SER A 65 28.14 3.09 5.00
N LEU A 66 29.04 2.84 5.96
CA LEU A 66 29.43 3.82 6.97
C LEU A 66 30.13 5.03 6.33
N SER A 67 31.00 4.79 5.35
CA SER A 67 31.66 5.85 4.58
C SER A 67 30.65 6.70 3.81
N LEU A 68 29.64 6.05 3.23
CA LEU A 68 28.54 6.73 2.52
C LEU A 68 27.68 7.56 3.49
N VAL A 69 27.31 7.02 4.64
CA VAL A 69 26.60 7.76 5.71
C VAL A 69 27.41 8.97 6.17
N LEU A 70 28.71 8.81 6.38
CA LEU A 70 29.58 9.93 6.78
C LEU A 70 29.63 11.02 5.70
N MET A 71 29.74 10.63 4.43
CA MET A 71 29.71 11.55 3.30
C MET A 71 28.36 12.29 3.21
N LEU A 72 27.25 11.59 3.39
CA LEU A 72 25.90 12.18 3.43
C LEU A 72 25.74 13.14 4.61
N CYS A 73 26.24 12.78 5.80
CA CYS A 73 26.22 13.66 6.97
C CYS A 73 27.05 14.94 6.74
N MET A 74 28.22 14.82 6.12
CA MET A 74 29.03 16.00 5.74
C MET A 74 28.33 16.86 4.69
N HIS A 75 27.64 16.24 3.73
CA HIS A 75 26.83 16.93 2.73
C HIS A 75 25.68 17.71 3.38
N TYR A 76 24.94 17.05 4.29
CA TYR A 76 23.85 17.62 5.07
C TYR A 76 24.31 18.84 5.87
N ARG A 77 25.44 18.72 6.59
CA ARG A 77 25.99 19.84 7.37
C ARG A 77 26.37 21.05 6.52
N LYS A 78 26.83 20.84 5.28
CA LYS A 78 27.17 21.92 4.35
C LYS A 78 25.95 22.59 3.72
N HIS A 79 24.81 21.91 3.68
CA HIS A 79 23.60 22.38 3.01
C HIS A 79 22.40 22.45 3.98
N ALA A 80 22.66 22.64 5.27
CA ALA A 80 21.64 22.64 6.32
C ALA A 80 20.55 23.71 6.13
N ASP A 81 20.82 24.76 5.35
CA ASP A 81 19.87 25.82 5.00
C ASP A 81 18.84 25.41 3.94
N LYS A 82 18.98 24.24 3.34
CA LYS A 82 18.10 23.75 2.27
C LYS A 82 17.60 22.37 2.65
N ASP A 83 16.34 22.26 3.09
CA ASP A 83 15.69 21.03 3.57
C ASP A 83 16.08 19.78 2.76
N PRO A 84 17.04 18.97 3.24
CA PRO A 84 17.54 17.84 2.46
C PRO A 84 16.49 16.74 2.41
N GLU A 85 16.29 16.16 1.23
CA GLU A 85 15.37 15.04 1.10
C GLU A 85 15.98 13.77 1.68
N VAL A 86 15.72 13.51 2.96
CA VAL A 86 16.16 12.32 3.70
C VAL A 86 15.84 11.02 2.92
N THR A 87 14.71 10.97 2.22
CA THR A 87 14.33 9.81 1.37
C THR A 87 15.31 9.52 0.23
N SER A 88 16.01 10.53 -0.30
CA SER A 88 17.01 10.36 -1.36
C SER A 88 18.32 9.80 -0.81
N GLU A 89 18.69 10.19 0.40
CA GLU A 89 19.87 9.67 1.12
C GLU A 89 19.66 8.21 1.51
N ILE A 90 18.50 7.87 2.08
CA ILE A 90 18.12 6.49 2.41
C ILE A 90 18.09 5.62 1.14
N ALA A 91 17.56 6.14 0.02
CA ALA A 91 17.56 5.41 -1.24
C ALA A 91 18.98 5.10 -1.73
N LEU A 92 19.94 6.00 -1.55
CA LEU A 92 21.33 5.78 -1.96
C LEU A 92 21.99 4.66 -1.13
N LEU A 93 21.73 4.62 0.18
CA LEU A 93 22.16 3.53 1.05
C LEU A 93 21.49 2.20 0.66
N LEU A 94 20.20 2.23 0.35
CA LEU A 94 19.48 1.03 -0.06
C LEU A 94 20.03 0.49 -1.39
N VAL A 95 20.32 1.36 -2.36
CA VAL A 95 20.94 0.95 -3.64
C VAL A 95 22.33 0.34 -3.44
N LEU A 96 23.15 0.86 -2.51
CA LEU A 96 24.42 0.21 -2.13
C LEU A 96 24.17 -1.23 -1.65
N THR A 97 23.23 -1.42 -0.72
CA THR A 97 22.93 -2.75 -0.17
C THR A 97 22.30 -3.69 -1.19
N LEU A 98 21.47 -3.19 -2.11
CA LEU A 98 20.89 -3.97 -3.21
C LEU A 98 21.94 -4.39 -4.23
N GLY A 99 22.93 -3.53 -4.48
CA GLY A 99 24.11 -3.89 -5.27
C GLY A 99 24.89 -5.05 -4.65
N ALA A 100 25.10 -5.03 -3.32
CA ALA A 100 25.70 -6.14 -2.60
C ALA A 100 24.84 -7.42 -2.66
N LEU A 101 23.52 -7.30 -2.44
CA LEU A 101 22.58 -8.42 -2.48
C LEU A 101 22.50 -9.08 -3.86
N SER A 102 22.76 -8.32 -4.93
CA SER A 102 22.73 -8.83 -6.31
C SER A 102 23.75 -9.95 -6.56
N LEU A 103 24.79 -10.07 -5.72
CA LEU A 103 25.77 -11.15 -5.83
C LEU A 103 25.17 -12.50 -5.43
N ASP A 104 24.43 -12.54 -4.31
CA ASP A 104 23.87 -13.77 -3.75
C ASP A 104 22.46 -14.06 -4.31
N GLU A 105 21.61 -13.03 -4.40
CA GLU A 105 20.19 -13.14 -4.73
C GLU A 105 19.78 -12.05 -5.75
N PRO A 106 20.17 -12.18 -7.03
CA PRO A 106 19.91 -11.18 -8.06
C PRO A 106 18.41 -10.98 -8.34
N GLU A 107 17.59 -12.02 -8.18
CA GLU A 107 16.13 -11.94 -8.38
C GLU A 107 15.47 -11.06 -7.32
N LEU A 108 15.81 -11.28 -6.04
CA LEU A 108 15.32 -10.46 -4.93
C LEU A 108 15.83 -9.02 -5.03
N ALA A 109 17.12 -8.84 -5.35
CA ALA A 109 17.70 -7.51 -5.52
C ALA A 109 16.98 -6.72 -6.63
N THR A 110 16.68 -7.37 -7.76
CA THR A 110 15.92 -6.76 -8.86
C THR A 110 14.51 -6.41 -8.44
N ALA A 111 13.78 -7.33 -7.79
CA ALA A 111 12.43 -7.10 -7.34
C ALA A 111 12.34 -5.91 -6.38
N VAL A 112 13.22 -5.88 -5.37
CA VAL A 112 13.27 -4.77 -4.40
C VAL A 112 13.70 -3.46 -5.05
N GLY A 113 14.66 -3.49 -5.99
CA GLY A 113 15.09 -2.32 -6.75
C GLY A 113 13.99 -1.71 -7.62
N VAL A 114 13.19 -2.55 -8.27
CA VAL A 114 12.00 -2.11 -9.04
C VAL A 114 10.95 -1.52 -8.11
N VAL A 115 10.61 -2.19 -7.01
CA VAL A 115 9.65 -1.69 -6.01
C VAL A 115 10.09 -0.35 -5.44
N LEU A 116 11.37 -0.22 -5.08
CA LEU A 116 11.96 1.04 -4.62
C LEU A 116 11.75 2.14 -5.65
N THR A 117 12.05 1.88 -6.92
CA THR A 117 11.94 2.91 -7.97
C THR A 117 10.49 3.30 -8.23
N VAL A 118 9.58 2.33 -8.25
CA VAL A 118 8.15 2.58 -8.37
C VAL A 118 7.66 3.44 -7.20
N LEU A 119 8.05 3.12 -5.97
CA LEU A 119 7.71 3.89 -4.77
C LEU A 119 8.22 5.34 -4.88
N LEU A 120 9.45 5.53 -5.35
CA LEU A 120 10.04 6.84 -5.54
C LEU A 120 9.34 7.64 -6.63
N ALA A 121 9.02 7.00 -7.76
CA ALA A 121 8.30 7.62 -8.88
C ALA A 121 6.88 8.04 -8.49
N LEU A 122 6.19 7.23 -7.69
CA LEU A 122 4.82 7.49 -7.23
C LEU A 122 4.74 8.43 -6.04
N ARG A 123 5.86 8.80 -5.38
CA ARG A 123 5.86 9.67 -4.18
C ARG A 123 5.00 10.93 -4.36
N ARG A 124 5.14 11.63 -5.50
CA ARG A 124 4.39 12.88 -5.75
C ARG A 124 2.89 12.62 -5.90
N GLU A 125 2.53 11.59 -6.67
CA GLU A 125 1.13 11.18 -6.87
C GLU A 125 0.50 10.76 -5.53
N LEU A 126 1.20 9.95 -4.74
CA LEU A 126 0.75 9.53 -3.41
C LEU A 126 0.57 10.72 -2.48
N HIS A 127 1.53 11.65 -2.44
CA HIS A 127 1.45 12.82 -1.58
C HIS A 127 0.31 13.76 -2.00
N HIS A 128 0.16 13.99 -3.29
CA HIS A 128 -0.93 14.80 -3.84
C HIS A 128 -2.29 14.13 -3.63
N PHE A 129 -2.40 12.82 -3.82
CA PHE A 129 -3.60 12.05 -3.55
C PHE A 129 -4.01 12.13 -2.08
N VAL A 130 -3.07 11.91 -1.16
CA VAL A 130 -3.32 11.97 0.29
C VAL A 130 -3.69 13.39 0.75
N LEU A 131 -3.04 14.44 0.23
CA LEU A 131 -3.29 15.81 0.70
C LEU A 131 -4.44 16.53 -0.01
N GLN A 132 -4.67 16.25 -1.31
CA GLN A 132 -5.64 17.01 -2.10
C GLN A 132 -6.91 16.23 -2.43
N GLN A 133 -6.85 14.90 -2.42
CA GLN A 133 -8.00 14.06 -2.78
C GLN A 133 -8.63 13.37 -1.58
N LEU A 134 -7.90 13.06 -0.51
CA LEU A 134 -8.48 12.42 0.66
C LEU A 134 -8.93 13.44 1.71
N SER A 135 -10.17 13.30 2.18
CA SER A 135 -10.64 13.96 3.41
C SER A 135 -9.91 13.37 4.62
N GLU A 136 -9.80 14.14 5.70
CA GLU A 136 -9.23 13.67 6.97
C GLU A 136 -10.00 12.47 7.53
N GLU A 137 -11.32 12.44 7.35
CA GLU A 137 -12.19 11.32 7.72
C GLU A 137 -11.89 10.07 6.87
N GLU A 138 -11.76 10.22 5.56
CA GLU A 138 -11.44 9.10 4.64
C GLU A 138 -10.05 8.52 4.92
N LEU A 139 -9.08 9.38 5.24
CA LEU A 139 -7.73 8.96 5.62
C LEU A 139 -7.76 8.15 6.92
N ARG A 140 -8.52 8.60 7.92
CA ARG A 140 -8.67 7.91 9.20
C ARG A 140 -9.35 6.55 9.04
N ASP A 141 -10.43 6.49 8.26
CA ASP A 141 -11.15 5.25 7.97
C ASP A 141 -10.27 4.26 7.19
N GLY A 142 -9.52 4.76 6.20
CA GLY A 142 -8.52 3.99 5.46
C GLY A 142 -7.41 3.45 6.36
N LEU A 143 -6.86 4.28 7.26
CA LEU A 143 -5.85 3.86 8.24
C LEU A 143 -6.41 2.82 9.22
N MET A 144 -7.67 2.94 9.64
CA MET A 144 -8.33 1.95 10.49
C MET A 144 -8.48 0.61 9.76
N LEU A 145 -8.98 0.63 8.51
CA LEU A 145 -9.05 -0.57 7.66
C LEU A 145 -7.67 -1.22 7.51
N LEU A 146 -6.64 -0.43 7.20
CA LEU A 146 -5.28 -0.91 6.99
C LEU A 146 -4.66 -1.47 8.28
N THR A 147 -4.94 -0.86 9.43
CA THR A 147 -4.53 -1.36 10.75
C THR A 147 -5.19 -2.70 11.06
N VAL A 148 -6.50 -2.83 10.84
CA VAL A 148 -7.20 -4.10 11.09
C VAL A 148 -6.71 -5.18 10.12
N ALA A 149 -6.51 -4.85 8.85
CA ALA A 149 -6.09 -5.80 7.82
C ALA A 149 -4.62 -6.25 7.93
N LEU A 150 -3.68 -5.32 8.18
CA LEU A 150 -2.25 -5.63 8.19
C LEU A 150 -1.68 -5.93 9.57
N VAL A 151 -2.34 -5.49 10.65
CA VAL A 151 -1.84 -5.69 12.02
C VAL A 151 -2.74 -6.65 12.79
N VAL A 152 -4.03 -6.35 12.90
CA VAL A 152 -4.94 -7.14 13.74
C VAL A 152 -5.15 -8.54 13.14
N LEU A 153 -5.50 -8.63 11.85
CA LEU A 153 -5.79 -9.91 11.19
C LEU A 153 -4.64 -10.94 11.30
N PRO A 154 -3.37 -10.62 10.98
CA PRO A 154 -2.29 -11.60 11.14
C PRO A 154 -2.02 -11.96 12.61
N LEU A 155 -2.23 -11.03 13.55
CA LEU A 155 -2.06 -11.27 14.98
C LEU A 155 -3.22 -12.08 15.60
N THR A 156 -4.39 -12.13 14.96
CA THR A 156 -5.53 -12.85 15.53
C THR A 156 -5.35 -14.37 15.47
N PRO A 157 -5.57 -15.07 16.60
CA PRO A 157 -5.43 -16.51 16.68
C PRO A 157 -6.56 -17.21 15.94
N ASP A 158 -6.20 -18.18 15.09
CA ASP A 158 -7.14 -18.99 14.32
C ASP A 158 -7.63 -20.18 15.14
N ARG A 159 -8.45 -19.90 16.15
CA ARG A 159 -9.02 -20.94 17.01
C ARG A 159 -10.42 -20.57 17.45
N PHE A 160 -11.30 -21.56 17.41
CA PHE A 160 -12.66 -21.44 17.92
C PHE A 160 -12.65 -21.24 19.44
N MET A 161 -13.27 -20.16 19.91
CA MET A 161 -13.39 -19.75 21.31
C MET A 161 -14.86 -19.51 21.67
N GLY A 162 -15.15 -19.47 22.98
CA GLY A 162 -16.48 -19.18 23.52
C GLY A 162 -17.30 -20.43 23.90
N PRO A 163 -18.47 -20.25 24.55
CA PRO A 163 -19.36 -21.36 24.87
C PRO A 163 -19.75 -22.09 23.58
N TYR A 164 -19.59 -23.41 23.56
CA TYR A 164 -19.76 -24.31 22.40
C TYR A 164 -18.73 -24.19 21.26
N GLY A 165 -17.66 -23.39 21.38
CA GLY A 165 -16.63 -23.29 20.34
C GLY A 165 -17.15 -22.70 19.01
N ALA A 166 -18.15 -21.82 19.06
CA ALA A 166 -18.78 -21.28 17.85
C ALA A 166 -18.09 -20.05 17.24
N LEU A 167 -17.22 -19.35 17.99
CA LEU A 167 -16.64 -18.07 17.54
C LEU A 167 -15.18 -18.23 17.14
N ASN A 168 -14.84 -18.00 15.88
CA ASN A 168 -13.44 -17.87 15.45
C ASN A 168 -13.08 -16.37 15.29
N PRO A 169 -12.17 -15.83 16.13
CA PRO A 169 -11.73 -14.43 16.03
C PRO A 169 -11.17 -14.06 14.66
N ARG A 170 -10.43 -14.97 14.00
CA ARG A 170 -9.88 -14.72 12.67
C ARG A 170 -10.99 -14.58 11.63
N THR A 171 -12.01 -15.45 11.66
CA THR A 171 -13.16 -15.34 10.75
C THR A 171 -13.92 -14.03 10.94
N ILE A 172 -14.14 -13.62 12.19
CA ILE A 172 -14.79 -12.35 12.51
C ILE A 172 -13.95 -11.17 11.98
N CYS A 173 -12.64 -11.17 12.20
CA CYS A 173 -11.77 -10.13 11.69
C CYS A 173 -11.71 -10.10 10.16
N THR A 174 -11.68 -11.26 9.49
CA THR A 174 -11.76 -11.32 8.02
C THR A 174 -13.08 -10.71 7.53
N LEU A 175 -14.21 -11.04 8.17
CA LEU A 175 -15.51 -10.45 7.82
C LEU A 175 -15.53 -8.93 8.03
N VAL A 176 -14.94 -8.43 9.13
CA VAL A 176 -14.84 -6.98 9.40
C VAL A 176 -14.00 -6.29 8.33
N VAL A 177 -12.82 -6.83 8.00
CA VAL A 177 -11.95 -6.28 6.94
C VAL A 177 -12.68 -6.28 5.60
N LEU A 178 -13.39 -7.37 5.28
CA LEU A 178 -14.15 -7.47 4.04
C LEU A 178 -15.27 -6.42 3.98
N LEU A 179 -16.07 -6.28 5.04
CA LEU A 179 -17.13 -5.27 5.13
C LEU A 179 -16.58 -3.85 4.99
N MET A 180 -15.49 -3.52 5.70
CA MET A 180 -14.85 -2.21 5.61
C MET A 180 -14.27 -1.93 4.21
N THR A 181 -13.67 -2.94 3.58
CA THR A 181 -13.11 -2.81 2.21
C THR A 181 -14.21 -2.57 1.19
N VAL A 182 -15.33 -3.32 1.28
CA VAL A 182 -16.48 -3.15 0.40
C VAL A 182 -17.14 -1.79 0.60
N GLY A 183 -17.26 -1.33 1.84
CA GLY A 183 -17.73 0.03 2.15
C GLY A 183 -16.84 1.10 1.53
N ALA A 184 -15.52 0.99 1.70
CA ALA A 184 -14.55 1.91 1.13
C ALA A 184 -14.59 1.92 -0.41
N LEU A 185 -14.68 0.75 -1.05
CA LEU A 185 -14.82 0.65 -2.52
C LEU A 185 -16.13 1.26 -3.01
N GLY A 186 -17.24 1.05 -2.29
CA GLY A 186 -18.52 1.68 -2.59
C GLY A 186 -18.45 3.21 -2.52
N HIS A 187 -17.79 3.73 -1.48
CA HIS A 187 -17.55 5.18 -1.34
C HIS A 187 -16.70 5.74 -2.49
N ILE A 188 -15.59 5.08 -2.84
CA ILE A 188 -14.73 5.49 -3.97
C ILE A 188 -15.49 5.42 -5.30
N ALA A 189 -16.22 4.33 -5.56
CA ALA A 189 -17.00 4.15 -6.78
C ALA A 189 -18.03 5.27 -6.95
N MET A 190 -18.72 5.64 -5.88
CA MET A 190 -19.73 6.70 -5.92
C MET A 190 -19.09 8.09 -6.05
N ARG A 191 -17.91 8.29 -5.46
CA ARG A 191 -17.15 9.53 -5.64
C ARG A 191 -16.71 9.73 -7.10
N LEU A 192 -16.34 8.65 -7.80
CA LEU A 192 -15.96 8.69 -9.22
C LEU A 192 -17.14 8.95 -10.16
N VAL A 193 -18.35 8.52 -9.80
CA VAL A 193 -19.59 8.77 -10.57
C VAL A 193 -20.00 10.26 -10.55
N GLY A 194 -19.49 11.02 -9.58
CA GLY A 194 -19.59 12.47 -9.51
C GLY A 194 -21.00 13.01 -9.20
N PRO A 195 -21.16 14.32 -8.93
CA PRO A 195 -22.44 14.93 -8.53
C PRO A 195 -23.52 14.98 -9.64
N ARG A 196 -23.31 14.29 -10.76
CA ARG A 196 -23.98 14.53 -12.04
C ARG A 196 -25.37 13.89 -12.16
N TYR A 197 -25.81 13.12 -11.17
CA TYR A 197 -26.98 12.22 -11.27
C TYR A 197 -28.14 12.47 -10.29
N GLY A 198 -28.19 13.64 -9.63
CA GLY A 198 -29.37 14.09 -8.86
C GLY A 198 -29.56 13.43 -7.47
N LEU A 199 -30.60 13.87 -6.75
CA LEU A 199 -30.96 13.49 -5.37
C LEU A 199 -31.02 11.97 -5.06
N PRO A 200 -31.56 11.09 -5.93
CA PRO A 200 -31.67 9.66 -5.60
C PRO A 200 -30.32 8.95 -5.64
N LEU A 201 -29.45 9.27 -6.61
CA LEU A 201 -28.14 8.63 -6.71
C LEU A 201 -27.18 9.13 -5.63
N SER A 202 -27.29 10.41 -5.24
CA SER A 202 -26.50 10.97 -4.15
C SER A 202 -26.88 10.38 -2.78
N ALA A 203 -28.14 9.98 -2.59
CA ALA A 203 -28.56 9.31 -1.35
C ALA A 203 -28.10 7.86 -1.27
N ILE A 204 -28.08 7.12 -2.40
CA ILE A 204 -27.42 5.80 -2.46
C ILE A 204 -25.93 5.97 -2.17
N ALA A 205 -25.29 6.98 -2.78
CA ALA A 205 -23.87 7.28 -2.57
C ALA A 205 -23.54 7.51 -1.10
N SER A 206 -24.28 8.42 -0.47
CA SER A 206 -24.11 8.78 0.92
C SER A 206 -24.40 7.59 1.85
N GLY A 207 -25.33 6.71 1.44
CA GLY A 207 -25.64 5.46 2.16
C GLY A 207 -24.47 4.48 2.24
N PHE A 208 -23.58 4.45 1.24
CA PHE A 208 -22.35 3.63 1.28
C PHE A 208 -21.33 4.13 2.31
N ALA A 209 -21.28 5.45 2.53
CA ALA A 209 -20.42 6.06 3.54
C ALA A 209 -21.01 5.88 4.96
N SER A 210 -22.28 6.26 5.15
CA SER A 210 -23.01 6.03 6.40
C SER A 210 -24.52 6.15 6.18
N GLY A 211 -25.23 5.02 6.22
CA GLY A 211 -26.70 4.99 6.12
C GLY A 211 -27.39 5.85 7.19
N THR A 212 -26.89 5.80 8.44
CA THR A 212 -27.42 6.61 9.54
C THR A 212 -27.20 8.11 9.35
N ALA A 213 -26.01 8.53 8.92
CA ALA A 213 -25.74 9.95 8.67
C ALA A 213 -26.58 10.48 7.50
N THR A 214 -26.74 9.67 6.45
CA THR A 214 -27.55 10.00 5.26
C THR A 214 -29.01 10.21 5.62
N ILE A 215 -29.59 9.28 6.39
CA ILE A 215 -30.98 9.41 6.87
C ILE A 215 -31.11 10.65 7.77
N ALA A 216 -30.15 10.92 8.65
CA ALA A 216 -30.17 12.10 9.52
C ALA A 216 -30.10 13.41 8.72
N LEU A 217 -29.24 13.50 7.71
CA LEU A 217 -29.10 14.67 6.83
C LEU A 217 -30.38 14.91 6.01
N LEU A 218 -30.93 13.87 5.39
CA LEU A 218 -32.18 13.96 4.62
C LEU A 218 -33.37 14.30 5.53
N ALA A 219 -33.40 13.77 6.75
CA ALA A 219 -34.42 14.09 7.75
C ALA A 219 -34.29 15.53 8.27
N HIS A 220 -33.08 16.09 8.31
CA HIS A 220 -32.87 17.49 8.64
C HIS A 220 -33.35 18.41 7.50
N GLU A 221 -33.02 18.07 6.26
CA GLU A 221 -33.43 18.83 5.08
C GLU A 221 -34.96 18.80 4.88
N ALA A 222 -35.60 17.65 5.15
CA ALA A 222 -37.05 17.50 5.05
C ALA A 222 -37.81 18.39 6.04
N ARG A 223 -37.20 18.75 7.19
CA ARG A 223 -37.79 19.71 8.14
C ARG A 223 -37.72 21.15 7.65
N ARG A 224 -36.75 21.48 6.79
CA ARG A 224 -36.56 22.83 6.24
C ARG A 224 -37.40 23.06 4.98
N GLN A 225 -37.59 22.02 4.16
CA GLN A 225 -38.31 22.11 2.89
C GLN A 225 -39.56 21.22 2.90
N VAL A 226 -40.66 21.74 3.42
CA VAL A 226 -41.94 21.01 3.56
C VAL A 226 -42.48 20.51 2.21
N THR A 227 -42.20 21.23 1.11
CA THR A 227 -42.58 20.85 -0.26
C THR A 227 -41.72 19.74 -0.87
N ALA A 228 -40.54 19.43 -0.30
CA ALA A 228 -39.60 18.44 -0.82
C ALA A 228 -39.55 17.13 0.01
N VAL A 229 -40.47 16.93 0.96
CA VAL A 229 -40.46 15.78 1.88
C VAL A 229 -40.58 14.44 1.15
N ARG A 230 -41.45 14.33 0.13
CA ARG A 230 -41.61 13.10 -0.68
C ARG A 230 -40.32 12.67 -1.41
N PRO A 231 -39.65 13.54 -2.19
CA PRO A 231 -38.41 13.17 -2.85
C PRO A 231 -37.27 12.88 -1.85
N LEU A 232 -37.20 13.58 -0.71
CA LEU A 232 -36.22 13.30 0.34
C LEU A 232 -36.45 11.96 1.05
N ALA A 233 -37.71 11.59 1.29
CA ALA A 233 -38.06 10.28 1.84
C ALA A 233 -37.73 9.14 0.85
N ALA A 234 -38.01 9.33 -0.45
CA ALA A 234 -37.62 8.37 -1.48
C ALA A 234 -36.09 8.20 -1.54
N ALA A 235 -35.35 9.31 -1.46
CA ALA A 235 -33.90 9.30 -1.39
C ALA A 235 -33.39 8.56 -0.14
N ALA A 236 -34.01 8.76 1.02
CA ALA A 236 -33.66 8.06 2.25
C ALA A 236 -33.88 6.54 2.15
N VAL A 237 -35.01 6.10 1.57
CA VAL A 237 -35.25 4.67 1.32
C VAL A 237 -34.23 4.10 0.34
N LEU A 238 -33.91 4.83 -0.73
CA LEU A 238 -32.89 4.43 -1.70
C LEU A 238 -31.51 4.30 -1.06
N SER A 239 -31.17 5.07 -0.02
CA SER A 239 -29.89 4.91 0.68
C SER A 239 -29.69 3.52 1.29
N ASN A 240 -30.77 2.82 1.68
CA ASN A 240 -30.70 1.44 2.20
C ASN A 240 -30.28 0.42 1.14
N LEU A 241 -30.46 0.74 -0.15
CA LEU A 241 -30.01 -0.11 -1.24
C LEU A 241 -28.48 -0.32 -1.20
N ALA A 242 -27.74 0.65 -0.65
CA ALA A 242 -26.31 0.53 -0.41
C ALA A 242 -25.98 -0.62 0.56
N SER A 243 -26.65 -0.68 1.71
CA SER A 243 -26.45 -1.75 2.69
C SER A 243 -26.83 -3.12 2.14
N ILE A 244 -27.93 -3.21 1.40
CA ILE A 244 -28.34 -4.45 0.73
C ILE A 244 -27.27 -4.91 -0.27
N ALA A 245 -26.75 -3.99 -1.09
CA ALA A 245 -25.69 -4.29 -2.05
C ALA A 245 -24.39 -4.73 -1.34
N GLN A 246 -24.00 -4.07 -0.25
CA GLN A 246 -22.84 -4.45 0.56
C GLN A 246 -22.98 -5.87 1.12
N PHE A 247 -24.12 -6.19 1.75
CA PHE A 247 -24.37 -7.53 2.28
C PHE A 247 -24.38 -8.60 1.18
N ALA A 248 -25.03 -8.32 0.04
CA ALA A 248 -25.06 -9.25 -1.09
C ALA A 248 -23.65 -9.52 -1.64
N LEU A 249 -22.82 -8.48 -1.76
CA LEU A 249 -21.44 -8.63 -2.24
C LEU A 249 -20.59 -9.44 -1.25
N VAL A 250 -20.70 -9.15 0.05
CA VAL A 250 -19.99 -9.89 1.10
C VAL A 250 -20.40 -11.36 1.12
N LEU A 251 -21.70 -11.65 1.08
CA LEU A 251 -22.22 -13.02 1.01
C LEU A 251 -21.69 -13.75 -0.23
N GLY A 252 -21.69 -13.10 -1.39
CA GLY A 252 -21.15 -13.69 -2.62
C GLY A 252 -19.64 -13.97 -2.58
N ILE A 253 -18.87 -13.13 -1.88
CA ILE A 253 -17.43 -13.37 -1.69
C ILE A 253 -17.19 -14.52 -0.71
N VAL A 254 -17.93 -14.56 0.40
CA VAL A 254 -17.79 -15.61 1.43
C VAL A 254 -18.20 -16.98 0.90
N ASP A 255 -19.34 -17.09 0.19
CA ASP A 255 -19.80 -18.34 -0.42
C ASP A 255 -18.76 -18.91 -1.40
N ARG A 256 -18.08 -18.03 -2.16
CA ARG A 256 -17.01 -18.42 -3.07
C ARG A 256 -15.72 -18.83 -2.35
N TYR A 257 -15.51 -18.35 -1.12
CA TYR A 257 -14.37 -18.73 -0.29
C TYR A 257 -14.55 -20.14 0.30
N ASP A 258 -15.77 -20.48 0.75
CA ASP A 258 -16.12 -21.83 1.23
C ASP A 258 -16.17 -22.87 0.10
N ALA A 259 -16.37 -22.44 -1.16
CA ALA A 259 -16.32 -23.31 -2.33
C ALA A 259 -14.89 -23.76 -2.72
N ILE A 260 -13.84 -23.22 -2.07
CA ILE A 260 -12.46 -23.68 -2.27
C ILE A 260 -12.17 -24.78 -1.24
N PRO A 261 -12.02 -26.05 -1.65
CA PRO A 261 -11.76 -27.13 -0.70
C PRO A 261 -10.43 -26.87 0.05
N PRO A 262 -10.38 -27.11 1.36
CA PRO A 262 -9.17 -26.90 2.14
C PRO A 262 -8.06 -27.82 1.62
N ALA A 263 -6.97 -27.23 1.15
CA ALA A 263 -5.76 -27.95 0.81
C ALA A 263 -5.16 -28.53 2.10
N GLY A 264 -5.45 -29.81 2.39
CA GLY A 264 -4.73 -30.59 3.38
C GLY A 264 -5.54 -31.14 4.55
N GLN A 265 -6.55 -31.97 4.30
CA GLN A 265 -6.90 -33.00 5.27
C GLN A 265 -6.34 -34.36 4.81
N PRO A 266 -5.46 -35.02 5.60
CA PRO A 266 -5.06 -36.39 5.30
C PRO A 266 -6.29 -37.28 5.40
N GLN A 267 -6.49 -38.13 4.38
CA GLN A 267 -7.53 -39.14 4.38
C GLN A 267 -7.31 -40.06 5.58
N VAL A 268 -8.15 -39.93 6.61
CA VAL A 268 -8.27 -40.91 7.67
C VAL A 268 -8.79 -42.18 6.99
N SER A 269 -7.87 -43.09 6.72
CA SER A 269 -8.14 -44.42 6.19
C SER A 269 -9.03 -45.14 7.21
N ALA A 270 -10.28 -45.38 6.84
CA ALA A 270 -11.16 -46.28 7.55
C ALA A 270 -10.60 -47.69 7.45
N GLN A 271 -9.83 -48.10 8.45
CA GLN A 271 -9.62 -49.51 8.78
C GLN A 271 -10.48 -49.82 9.99
N VAL A 272 -11.64 -50.41 9.73
CA VAL A 272 -12.43 -51.16 10.71
C VAL A 272 -12.07 -52.64 10.49
N PRO A 273 -11.87 -53.42 11.57
CA PRO A 273 -11.31 -54.78 11.54
C PRO A 273 -12.15 -55.81 10.78
#